data_AF-A0A6I7XUR2-F1
#
_entry.id   AF-A0A6I7XUR2-F1
#
_cell.length_a   1.000
_cell.length_b   1.000
_cell.length_c   1.000
_cell.angle_alpha   90.00
_cell.angle_beta   90.00
_cell.angle_gamma   90.00
#
_symmetry.space_group_name_H-M   'P 1'
#
loop_
_entity.id
_entity.type
_entity.pdbx_description
1 polymer ?
#
loop_
_entity_poly.entity_id
_entity_poly.type
_entity_poly.pdbx_seq_one_letter_code
_entity_poly.pdbx_strand_id
1 'polypeptide(L)' 'MRNDRHDEPLSDEELELFLQYLHRFAKHDVDQFVVMEVGDPAHPCYLDLSRAPAPGTDPAIYRRP' A
#
# COMPACT_ATOMS: atom_id res chain seq x y z
N MET A 1 -3.79 -14.63 17.71
CA MET A 1 -3.90 -15.55 16.56
C MET A 1 -2.73 -15.26 15.65
N ARG A 2 -1.79 -16.20 15.51
CA ARG A 2 -0.81 -16.15 14.42
C ARG A 2 -1.60 -16.37 13.14
N ASN A 3 -1.51 -15.44 12.22
CA ASN A 3 -2.30 -15.46 11.00
C ASN A 3 -1.48 -16.26 9.98
N ASP A 4 -1.79 -17.55 9.82
CA ASP A 4 -1.00 -18.51 9.01
C ASP A 4 -1.14 -18.29 7.49
N ARG A 5 -1.74 -17.16 7.06
CA ARG A 5 -2.08 -16.85 5.66
C ARG A 5 -1.25 -15.73 5.03
N HIS A 6 -0.19 -15.26 5.70
CA HIS A 6 0.64 -14.16 5.19
C HIS A 6 1.33 -14.49 3.85
N ASP A 7 1.50 -15.77 3.55
CA ASP A 7 2.12 -16.26 2.32
C ASP A 7 1.11 -16.44 1.17
N GLU A 8 -0.20 -16.28 1.43
CA GLU A 8 -1.25 -16.38 0.42
C GLU A 8 -1.55 -15.00 -0.21
N PRO A 9 -1.85 -14.94 -1.51
CA PRO A 9 -2.40 -13.72 -2.11
C PRO A 9 -3.71 -13.31 -1.43
N LEU A 10 -3.97 -12.00 -1.37
CA LEU A 10 -5.28 -11.49 -0.95
C LEU A 10 -6.37 -12.00 -1.90
N SER A 11 -7.48 -12.46 -1.33
CA SER A 11 -8.73 -12.62 -2.07
C SER A 11 -9.27 -11.26 -2.54
N ASP A 12 -10.24 -11.28 -3.46
CA ASP A 12 -10.85 -10.04 -3.99
C ASP A 12 -11.50 -9.19 -2.87
N GLU A 13 -12.16 -9.82 -1.90
CA GLU A 13 -12.77 -9.15 -0.75
C GLU A 13 -11.72 -8.51 0.17
N GLU A 14 -10.63 -9.23 0.44
CA GLU A 14 -9.51 -8.73 1.25
C GLU A 14 -8.81 -7.56 0.56
N LEU A 15 -8.62 -7.66 -0.76
CA LEU A 15 -8.05 -6.59 -1.57
C LEU A 15 -8.94 -5.35 -1.56
N GLU A 16 -10.26 -5.51 -1.71
CA GLU A 16 -11.19 -4.39 -1.66
C GLU A 16 -11.12 -3.68 -0.30
N LEU A 17 -11.18 -4.45 0.80
CA LEU A 17 -11.13 -3.90 2.15
C LEU A 17 -9.81 -3.17 2.42
N PHE A 18 -8.68 -3.75 1.99
CA PHE A 18 -7.36 -3.12 2.07
C PHE A 18 -7.36 -1.75 1.38
N LEU A 19 -7.89 -1.66 0.16
CA LEU A 19 -7.93 -0.41 -0.60
C LEU A 19 -8.84 0.63 0.04
N GLN A 20 -9.97 0.23 0.62
CA GLN A 20 -10.86 1.14 1.34
C GLN A 20 -10.15 1.76 2.55
N TYR A 21 -9.43 0.96 3.35
CA TYR A 21 -8.66 1.49 4.47
C TYR A 21 -7.49 2.34 4.02
N LEU A 22 -6.77 1.94 2.96
CA LEU A 22 -5.69 2.74 2.40
C LEU A 22 -6.19 4.10 1.90
N HIS A 23 -7.34 4.15 1.23
CA HIS A 23 -7.92 5.42 0.78
C HIS A 23 -8.29 6.33 1.95
N ARG A 24 -8.89 5.77 3.00
CA ARG A 24 -9.22 6.52 4.23
C ARG A 24 -7.96 7.04 4.91
N PHE A 25 -6.93 6.21 5.05
CA PHE A 25 -5.64 6.60 5.60
C PHE A 25 -5.01 7.73 4.77
N ALA A 26 -4.96 7.57 3.44
CA ALA A 26 -4.39 8.56 2.52
C ALA A 26 -5.13 9.92 2.51
N LYS A 27 -6.39 9.94 2.96
CA LYS A 27 -7.15 11.17 3.10
C LYS A 27 -6.82 11.95 4.37
N HIS A 28 -6.44 11.27 5.45
CA HIS A 28 -6.40 11.85 6.79
C HIS A 28 -4.99 11.91 7.39
N ASP A 29 -4.15 10.90 7.16
CA ASP A 29 -2.99 10.61 8.00
C ASP A 29 -1.69 10.37 7.20
N VAL A 30 -1.62 10.73 5.92
CA VAL A 30 -0.43 10.50 5.04
C VAL A 30 0.87 10.95 5.69
N ASP A 31 0.84 12.09 6.38
CA ASP A 31 2.03 12.69 6.99
C ASP A 31 2.53 11.93 8.25
N GLN A 32 1.76 10.95 8.74
CA GLN A 32 2.14 10.12 9.90
C GLN A 32 2.99 8.90 9.53
N PHE A 33 2.98 8.46 8.26
CA PHE A 33 3.76 7.31 7.79
C PHE A 33 4.42 7.63 6.43
N VAL A 34 5.68 8.03 6.47
CA VAL A 34 6.40 8.48 5.27
C VAL A 34 7.21 7.35 4.62
N VAL A 35 7.70 6.37 5.39
CA VAL A 35 8.48 5.23 4.86
C VAL A 35 8.28 3.99 5.73
N MET A 36 8.01 2.83 5.13
CA MET A 36 7.86 1.55 5.84
C MET A 36 8.53 0.40 5.09
N GLU A 37 9.22 -0.48 5.82
CA GLU A 37 9.69 -1.78 5.31
C GLU A 37 8.60 -2.83 5.52
N VAL A 38 8.30 -3.60 4.49
CA VAL A 38 7.24 -4.61 4.43
C VAL A 38 7.72 -5.86 3.69
N GLY A 39 6.95 -6.94 3.75
CA GLY A 39 7.26 -8.18 3.03
C GLY A 39 8.18 -9.13 3.80
N ASP A 40 8.82 -10.04 3.06
CA ASP A 40 9.69 -11.07 3.63
C ASP A 40 11.03 -10.45 4.09
N PRO A 41 11.55 -10.75 5.29
CA PRO A 41 12.80 -10.17 5.76
C PRO A 41 14.05 -10.49 4.92
N ALA A 42 14.05 -11.60 4.17
CA ALA A 42 15.11 -11.93 3.22
C ALA A 42 14.95 -11.20 1.88
N HIS A 43 13.76 -10.71 1.56
CA HIS A 43 13.42 -9.96 0.34
C HIS A 43 12.51 -8.77 0.66
N PRO A 44 13.03 -7.76 1.39
CA PRO A 44 12.20 -6.66 1.87
C PRO A 44 11.68 -5.80 0.70
N CYS A 45 10.45 -5.32 0.88
CA CYS A 45 9.82 -4.31 0.06
C CYS A 45 9.71 -3.02 0.86
N TYR A 46 9.70 -1.88 0.17
CA TYR A 46 9.60 -0.56 0.80
C TYR A 46 8.37 0.16 0.25
N LEU A 47 7.53 0.65 1.17
CA LEU A 47 6.38 1.47 0.85
C LEU A 47 6.71 2.94 1.13
N ASP A 48 6.51 3.78 0.12
CA ASP A 48 6.55 5.25 0.21
C ASP A 48 5.16 5.80 -0.13
N LEU A 49 4.63 6.65 0.74
CA LEU A 49 3.34 7.31 0.55
C LEU A 49 3.55 8.82 0.50
N SER A 50 3.24 9.39 -0.65
CA SER A 50 3.42 10.82 -0.92
C SER A 50 2.18 11.43 -1.55
N ARG A 51 1.96 12.71 -1.27
CA ARG A 51 0.96 13.53 -1.96
C ARG A 51 1.41 13.90 -3.38
N ALA A 52 2.70 13.81 -3.66
CA ALA A 52 3.25 14.04 -4.99
C ALA A 52 3.46 12.70 -5.71
N PRO A 53 3.18 12.62 -7.01
CA PRO A 53 3.56 11.47 -7.81
C PRO A 53 5.08 11.31 -7.82
N ALA A 54 5.54 10.07 -8.02
CA ALA A 54 6.97 9.78 -8.13
C ALA A 54 7.63 10.64 -9.24
N PRO A 55 8.87 11.12 -9.02
CA PRO A 55 9.57 11.96 -9.99
C PRO A 55 9.63 11.32 -11.38
N GLY A 56 9.32 12.10 -12.42
CA GLY A 56 9.35 11.62 -13.81
C GLY A 56 8.21 10.68 -14.21
N THR A 57 7.24 10.46 -13.33
CA THR A 57 6.10 9.58 -13.59
C THR A 57 4.90 10.38 -14.12
N ASP A 58 4.25 9.88 -15.17
CA ASP A 58 2.98 10.46 -15.67
C ASP A 58 1.85 10.20 -14.65
N PRO A 59 1.17 11.25 -14.14
CA PRO A 59 0.03 11.08 -13.23
C PRO A 59 -1.09 10.16 -13.75
N ALA A 60 -1.20 9.99 -15.07
CA ALA A 60 -2.18 9.09 -15.67
C ALA A 60 -2.00 7.64 -15.22
N ILE A 61 -0.78 7.18 -14.90
CA ILE A 61 -0.55 5.79 -14.48
C ILE A 61 -1.18 5.44 -13.14
N TYR A 62 -1.45 6.44 -12.29
CA TYR A 62 -2.08 6.25 -10.98
C TYR A 62 -3.60 6.15 -11.08
N ARG A 63 -4.17 6.49 -12.24
CA ARG A 63 -5.61 6.37 -12.47
C ARG A 63 -5.91 4.90 -12.77
N ARG A 64 -6.71 4.26 -11.91
CA ARG A 64 -7.26 2.95 -12.23
C ARG A 64 -8.16 3.04 -13.48
N PRO A 65 -8.17 2.01 -14.34
CA PRO A 65 -9.18 1.89 -15.39
C PRO A 65 -10.60 1.82 -14.80
#